data_AF-A0A940AEX5-F1
#
_entry.id   AF-A0A940AEX5-F1
#
_cell.length_a   1.000
_cell.length_b   1.000
_cell.length_c   1.000
_cell.angle_alpha   90.00
_cell.angle_beta   90.00
_cell.angle_gamma   90.00
#
_symmetry.space_group_name_H-M   'P 1'
#
loop_
_entity.id
_entity.type
_entity.pdbx_description
1 polymer ?
#
loop_
_entity_poly.entity_id
_entity_poly.type
_entity_poly.pdbx_seq_one_letter_code
_entity_poly.pdbx_strand_id
1 'polypeptide(L)'
;MTFNGKARWLMMNMNVFRMPEWYPKLYKDCFQTVFIELDSPELEALKQGETDGETVKAFLPELHRVMSNFSGAKFFSVDTVAPTDTERFREKRGAVHSASSAWKVLASSEKVRSAAEAGLVSSICIRPFRRMQPAREFRLFIKNSKLAGMSQYWLTRHFRRLPARLEHYWESASALVERISGDLPVPDLALDIYFKKTGEILIIDLNPWGEPTDPLMYNTWERDWSAPGRCEIVPPPHQVSGDVDVRF
;
A
#
# COMPACT_ATOMS: atom_id res chain seq x y z
N MET A 1 20.64 -27.49 13.41
CA MET A 1 19.20 -27.16 13.57
C MET A 1 19.06 -25.71 14.04
N THR A 2 19.05 -24.71 13.15
CA THR A 2 18.79 -23.30 13.55
C THR A 2 18.33 -22.39 12.40
N PHE A 3 18.30 -22.86 11.14
CA PHE A 3 17.75 -22.06 10.04
C PHE A 3 16.22 -21.91 10.09
N ASN A 4 15.50 -22.88 10.68
CA ASN A 4 14.04 -22.90 10.67
C ASN A 4 13.41 -21.91 11.68
N GLY A 5 14.12 -21.55 12.74
CA GLY A 5 13.63 -20.62 13.77
C GLY A 5 13.66 -19.15 13.32
N LYS A 6 14.75 -18.74 12.66
CA LYS A 6 14.91 -17.35 12.17
C LYS A 6 13.94 -17.05 11.02
N ALA A 7 13.79 -17.97 10.07
CA ALA A 7 12.83 -17.82 8.97
C ALA A 7 11.38 -17.76 9.50
N ARG A 8 11.00 -18.63 10.45
CA ARG A 8 9.69 -18.60 11.09
C ARG A 8 9.45 -17.32 11.89
N TRP A 9 10.46 -16.79 12.57
CA TRP A 9 10.35 -15.53 13.32
C TRP A 9 10.22 -14.31 12.40
N LEU A 10 10.99 -14.25 11.29
CA LEU A 10 10.83 -13.24 10.25
C LEU A 10 9.45 -13.33 9.57
N MET A 11 8.94 -14.54 9.27
CA MET A 11 7.58 -14.72 8.75
C MET A 11 6.51 -14.29 9.75
N MET A 12 6.65 -14.63 11.05
CA MET A 12 5.72 -14.16 12.08
C MET A 12 5.72 -12.63 12.20
N ASN A 13 6.88 -11.99 12.02
CA ASN A 13 6.98 -10.52 11.99
C ASN A 13 6.36 -9.93 10.71
N MET A 14 6.40 -10.63 9.58
CA MET A 14 5.77 -10.17 8.34
C MET A 14 4.25 -10.28 8.36
N ASN A 15 3.69 -11.26 9.07
CA ASN A 15 2.24 -11.48 9.12
C ASN A 15 1.49 -10.27 9.68
N VAL A 16 2.08 -9.53 10.63
CA VAL A 16 1.40 -8.38 11.25
C VAL A 16 1.15 -7.22 10.27
N PHE A 17 1.82 -7.23 9.11
CA PHE A 17 1.63 -6.25 8.03
C PHE A 17 0.56 -6.66 7.03
N ARG A 18 -0.03 -7.86 7.16
CA ARG A 18 -1.14 -8.32 6.33
C ARG A 18 -2.41 -7.55 6.69
N MET A 19 -3.10 -7.04 5.68
CA MET A 19 -4.28 -6.22 5.87
C MET A 19 -5.36 -6.87 6.76
N PRO A 20 -5.70 -8.17 6.62
CA PRO A 20 -6.64 -8.82 7.54
C PRO A 20 -6.24 -8.74 9.03
N GLU A 21 -4.94 -8.67 9.34
CA GLU A 21 -4.43 -8.66 10.71
C GLU A 21 -4.51 -7.27 11.36
N TRP A 22 -4.11 -6.21 10.64
CA TRP A 22 -4.08 -4.86 11.20
C TRP A 22 -5.37 -4.06 10.95
N TYR A 23 -6.12 -4.37 9.89
CA TYR A 23 -7.32 -3.61 9.53
C TYR A 23 -8.37 -3.53 10.63
N PRO A 24 -8.73 -4.61 11.36
CA PRO A 24 -9.75 -4.54 12.41
C PRO A 24 -9.45 -3.53 13.52
N LYS A 25 -8.16 -3.22 13.76
CA LYS A 25 -7.74 -2.22 14.75
C LYS A 25 -7.77 -0.80 14.21
N LEU A 26 -7.55 -0.63 12.90
CA LEU A 26 -7.36 0.67 12.25
C LEU A 26 -8.50 1.07 11.29
N TYR A 27 -9.58 0.27 11.22
CA TYR A 27 -10.62 0.39 10.19
C TYR A 27 -11.27 1.78 10.11
N LYS A 28 -11.33 2.52 11.23
CA LYS A 28 -11.92 3.87 11.31
C LYS A 28 -11.22 4.88 10.40
N ASP A 29 -9.93 4.66 10.16
CA ASP A 29 -9.09 5.51 9.33
C ASP A 29 -8.82 4.87 7.96
N CYS A 30 -9.47 3.77 7.60
CA CYS A 30 -9.23 3.07 6.35
C CYS A 30 -10.38 3.28 5.35
N PHE A 31 -10.16 2.87 4.10
CA PHE A 31 -11.30 2.54 3.26
C PHE A 31 -12.06 1.36 3.87
N GLN A 32 -13.40 1.40 3.86
CA GLN A 32 -14.20 0.23 4.18
C GLN A 32 -13.76 -0.93 3.27
N THR A 33 -13.23 -1.98 3.88
CA THR A 33 -12.63 -3.12 3.21
C THR A 33 -13.30 -4.39 3.72
N VAL A 34 -13.55 -5.31 2.79
CA VAL A 34 -14.01 -6.68 3.09
C VAL A 34 -12.97 -7.66 2.56
N PHE A 35 -12.92 -8.83 3.20
CA PHE A 35 -11.97 -9.88 2.91
C PHE A 35 -12.72 -11.13 2.48
N ILE A 36 -12.20 -11.83 1.48
CA ILE A 36 -12.64 -13.18 1.11
C ILE A 36 -11.44 -14.09 1.33
N GLU A 37 -11.57 -15.04 2.23
CA GLU A 37 -10.54 -16.07 2.44
C GLU A 37 -10.47 -16.97 1.21
N LEU A 38 -9.25 -17.36 0.84
CA LEU A 38 -8.99 -18.28 -0.25
C LEU A 38 -8.72 -19.66 0.33
N ASP A 39 -9.42 -20.67 -0.19
CA ASP A 39 -9.13 -22.05 0.14
C ASP A 39 -7.89 -22.58 -0.62
N SER A 40 -7.53 -23.84 -0.37
CA SER A 40 -6.33 -24.43 -1.00
C SER A 40 -6.43 -24.50 -2.53
N PRO A 41 -7.52 -25.00 -3.15
CA PRO A 41 -7.72 -24.92 -4.59
C PRO A 41 -7.58 -23.51 -5.17
N GLU A 42 -8.21 -22.50 -4.55
CA GLU A 42 -8.19 -21.12 -5.03
C GLU A 42 -6.79 -20.50 -4.93
N LEU A 43 -6.07 -20.78 -3.84
CA LEU A 43 -4.67 -20.37 -3.68
C LEU A 43 -3.77 -21.00 -4.76
N GLU A 44 -3.96 -22.29 -5.08
CA GLU A 44 -3.17 -22.93 -6.13
C GLU A 44 -3.50 -22.38 -7.52
N ALA A 45 -4.78 -22.16 -7.83
CA ALA A 45 -5.18 -21.50 -9.07
C ALA A 45 -4.57 -20.10 -9.18
N LEU A 46 -4.55 -19.33 -8.08
CA LEU A 46 -3.91 -18.01 -8.03
C LEU A 46 -2.41 -18.09 -8.29
N LYS A 47 -1.68 -18.99 -7.60
CA LYS A 47 -0.21 -19.19 -7.77
C LYS A 47 0.14 -19.56 -9.20
N GLN A 48 -0.66 -20.42 -9.83
CA GLN A 48 -0.44 -20.83 -11.23
C GLN A 48 -0.80 -19.72 -12.23
N GLY A 49 -1.47 -18.66 -11.78
CA GLY A 49 -1.96 -17.59 -12.65
C GLY A 49 -3.14 -18.04 -13.53
N GLU A 50 -3.91 -19.02 -13.06
CA GLU A 50 -5.09 -19.51 -13.77
C GLU A 50 -6.14 -18.39 -13.86
N THR A 51 -6.55 -18.06 -15.08
CA THR A 51 -7.55 -17.01 -15.34
C THR A 51 -8.92 -17.57 -15.74
N ASP A 52 -8.99 -18.88 -15.96
CA ASP A 52 -10.18 -19.69 -16.20
C ASP A 52 -9.92 -21.10 -15.67
N GLY A 53 -10.97 -21.88 -15.47
CA GLY A 53 -10.87 -23.23 -14.89
C GLY A 53 -12.08 -23.55 -14.02
N GLU A 54 -12.20 -24.78 -13.56
CA GLU A 54 -13.31 -25.20 -12.70
C GLU A 54 -13.30 -24.44 -11.36
N THR A 55 -12.14 -24.41 -10.68
CA THR A 55 -11.92 -23.66 -9.43
C THR A 55 -12.28 -22.18 -9.60
N VAL A 56 -11.75 -21.54 -10.66
CA VAL A 56 -12.04 -20.13 -10.93
C VAL A 56 -13.54 -19.92 -11.16
N LYS A 57 -14.17 -20.73 -12.02
CA LYS A 57 -15.62 -20.63 -12.31
C LYS A 57 -16.48 -20.82 -11.07
N ALA A 58 -16.08 -21.74 -10.17
CA ALA A 58 -16.77 -21.99 -8.91
C ALA A 58 -16.64 -20.82 -7.91
N PHE A 59 -15.48 -20.14 -7.90
CA PHE A 59 -15.22 -19.00 -7.00
C PHE A 59 -15.89 -17.68 -7.45
N LEU A 60 -16.02 -17.46 -8.77
CA LEU A 60 -16.54 -16.19 -9.31
C LEU A 60 -17.90 -15.72 -8.76
N PRO A 61 -18.91 -16.60 -8.53
CA PRO A 61 -20.18 -16.22 -7.90
C PRO A 61 -20.03 -15.63 -6.50
N GLU A 62 -19.16 -16.20 -5.66
CA GLU A 62 -18.88 -15.67 -4.33
C GLU A 62 -18.21 -14.30 -4.40
N LEU A 63 -17.15 -14.19 -5.22
CA LEU A 63 -16.45 -12.93 -5.46
C LEU A 63 -17.42 -11.84 -5.96
N HIS A 64 -18.36 -12.21 -6.84
CA HIS A 64 -19.41 -11.33 -7.32
C HIS A 64 -20.38 -10.87 -6.22
N ARG A 65 -20.83 -11.81 -5.37
CA ARG A 65 -21.72 -11.51 -4.24
C ARG A 65 -21.08 -10.51 -3.29
N VAL A 66 -19.82 -10.73 -2.90
CA VAL A 66 -19.12 -9.86 -1.94
C VAL A 66 -18.80 -8.50 -2.55
N MET A 67 -18.33 -8.44 -3.81
CA MET A 67 -18.05 -7.15 -4.45
C MET A 67 -19.32 -6.30 -4.66
N SER A 68 -20.50 -6.91 -4.65
CA SER A 68 -21.78 -6.21 -4.79
C SER A 68 -22.17 -5.41 -3.54
N ASN A 69 -21.46 -5.60 -2.42
CA ASN A 69 -21.60 -4.77 -1.22
C ASN A 69 -21.17 -3.30 -1.44
N PHE A 70 -20.39 -3.03 -2.48
CA PHE A 70 -19.99 -1.67 -2.83
C PHE A 70 -20.63 -1.23 -4.14
N SER A 71 -21.01 0.05 -4.23
CA SER A 71 -21.42 0.66 -5.50
C SER A 71 -20.21 1.04 -6.35
N GLY A 72 -20.39 1.06 -7.68
CA GLY A 72 -19.35 1.49 -8.62
C GLY A 72 -18.16 0.54 -8.74
N ALA A 73 -17.00 1.11 -9.10
CA ALA A 73 -15.74 0.38 -9.25
C ALA A 73 -15.13 0.02 -7.89
N LYS A 74 -14.36 -1.06 -7.86
CA LYS A 74 -13.62 -1.54 -6.69
C LYS A 74 -12.13 -1.64 -6.99
N PHE A 75 -11.36 -1.63 -5.92
CA PHE A 75 -9.95 -1.93 -5.92
C PHE A 75 -9.75 -3.29 -5.26
N PHE A 76 -8.88 -4.10 -5.86
CA PHE A 76 -8.57 -5.44 -5.39
C PHE A 76 -7.07 -5.55 -5.13
N SER A 77 -6.73 -6.17 -4.01
CA SER A 77 -5.38 -6.61 -3.65
C SER A 77 -5.49 -7.95 -2.94
N VAL A 78 -4.35 -8.57 -2.66
CA VAL A 78 -4.22 -9.58 -1.61
C VAL A 78 -3.67 -8.93 -0.34
N ASP A 79 -3.48 -9.72 0.71
CA ASP A 79 -3.06 -9.31 2.06
C ASP A 79 -2.09 -8.14 2.15
N THR A 80 -0.99 -8.17 1.39
CA THR A 80 0.09 -7.17 1.42
C THR A 80 0.43 -6.61 0.04
N VAL A 81 -0.21 -7.13 -1.02
CA VAL A 81 0.23 -6.88 -2.40
C VAL A 81 -0.93 -6.47 -3.29
N ALA A 82 -0.80 -5.32 -3.93
CA ALA A 82 -1.66 -4.90 -5.03
C ALA A 82 -1.06 -5.29 -6.40
N PRO A 83 -1.90 -5.67 -7.40
CA PRO A 83 -1.47 -6.15 -8.72
C PRO A 83 -1.02 -5.00 -9.66
N THR A 84 -0.17 -4.12 -9.13
CA THR A 84 0.28 -2.85 -9.74
C THR A 84 1.14 -3.04 -10.99
N ASP A 85 1.75 -4.21 -11.13
CA ASP A 85 2.62 -4.64 -12.22
C ASP A 85 1.84 -5.00 -13.50
N THR A 86 0.56 -5.35 -13.40
CA THR A 86 -0.23 -5.75 -14.57
C THR A 86 -0.56 -4.58 -15.50
N GLU A 87 -0.63 -4.87 -16.81
CA GLU A 87 -1.08 -3.89 -17.81
C GLU A 87 -2.49 -3.38 -17.52
N ARG A 88 -3.41 -4.31 -17.21
CA ARG A 88 -4.80 -4.00 -16.88
C ARG A 88 -4.93 -3.05 -15.68
N PHE A 89 -4.05 -3.17 -14.68
CA PHE A 89 -4.00 -2.23 -13.57
C PHE A 89 -3.52 -0.86 -14.04
N ARG A 90 -2.44 -0.78 -14.82
CA ARG A 90 -1.89 0.49 -15.33
C ARG A 90 -2.89 1.25 -16.20
N GLU A 91 -3.57 0.56 -17.12
CA GLU A 91 -4.53 1.17 -18.04
C GLU A 91 -5.75 1.76 -17.33
N LYS A 92 -6.38 1.00 -16.43
CA LYS A 92 -7.60 1.45 -15.72
C LYS A 92 -7.30 2.00 -14.33
N ARG A 93 -6.02 2.15 -13.99
CA ARG A 93 -5.53 2.69 -12.71
C ARG A 93 -6.09 1.93 -11.50
N GLY A 94 -6.17 0.61 -11.60
CA GLY A 94 -6.70 -0.27 -10.55
C GLY A 94 -8.23 -0.34 -10.43
N ALA A 95 -8.99 0.31 -11.30
CA ALA A 95 -10.46 0.20 -11.30
C ALA A 95 -10.93 -1.15 -11.86
N VAL A 96 -11.77 -1.85 -11.09
CA VAL A 96 -12.34 -3.16 -11.44
C VAL A 96 -13.87 -3.12 -11.28
N HIS A 97 -14.58 -3.74 -12.24
CA HIS A 97 -16.05 -3.67 -12.34
C HIS A 97 -16.76 -5.04 -12.33
N SER A 98 -16.02 -6.14 -12.46
CA SER A 98 -16.59 -7.49 -12.47
C SER A 98 -15.70 -8.48 -11.73
N ALA A 99 -16.28 -9.56 -11.22
CA ALA A 99 -15.56 -10.62 -10.52
C ALA A 99 -14.52 -11.28 -11.45
N SER A 100 -14.87 -11.54 -12.71
CA SER A 100 -13.93 -12.09 -13.70
C SER A 100 -12.74 -11.15 -13.93
N SER A 101 -12.96 -9.83 -14.04
CA SER A 101 -11.86 -8.87 -14.17
C SER A 101 -11.03 -8.75 -12.90
N ALA A 102 -11.63 -8.96 -11.72
CA ALA A 102 -10.95 -8.94 -10.43
C ALA A 102 -10.00 -10.14 -10.30
N TRP A 103 -10.51 -11.34 -10.55
CA TRP A 103 -9.69 -12.55 -10.53
C TRP A 103 -8.55 -12.46 -11.54
N LYS A 104 -8.86 -12.09 -12.80
CA LYS A 104 -7.85 -11.98 -13.87
C LYS A 104 -6.72 -11.02 -13.52
N VAL A 105 -7.03 -9.85 -12.95
CA VAL A 105 -5.97 -8.88 -12.61
C VAL A 105 -5.11 -9.36 -11.45
N LEU A 106 -5.65 -10.11 -10.49
CA LEU A 106 -4.89 -10.69 -9.40
C LEU A 106 -4.03 -11.86 -9.89
N ALA A 107 -4.62 -12.83 -10.60
CA ALA A 107 -3.92 -14.01 -11.11
C ALA A 107 -2.85 -13.69 -12.16
N SER A 108 -3.00 -12.60 -12.92
CA SER A 108 -2.00 -12.18 -13.91
C SER A 108 -0.84 -11.35 -13.32
N SER A 109 -0.88 -11.03 -12.02
CA SER A 109 0.19 -10.25 -11.36
C SER A 109 1.30 -11.18 -10.90
N GLU A 110 2.51 -10.94 -11.36
CA GLU A 110 3.70 -11.67 -10.89
C GLU A 110 3.90 -11.42 -9.40
N LYS A 111 3.76 -10.16 -8.95
CA LYS A 111 3.89 -9.81 -7.53
C LYS A 111 2.90 -10.57 -6.64
N VAL A 112 1.64 -10.67 -7.06
CA VAL A 112 0.61 -11.41 -6.31
C VAL A 112 0.95 -12.90 -6.27
N ARG A 113 1.38 -13.48 -7.40
CA ARG A 113 1.78 -14.90 -7.46
C ARG A 113 3.00 -15.19 -6.59
N SER A 114 4.04 -14.38 -6.66
CA SER A 114 5.22 -14.51 -5.78
C SER A 114 4.85 -14.42 -4.30
N ALA A 115 3.93 -13.52 -3.93
CA ALA A 115 3.45 -13.42 -2.56
C ALA A 115 2.66 -14.66 -2.13
N ALA A 116 1.83 -15.23 -3.02
CA ALA A 116 1.11 -16.46 -2.75
C ALA A 116 2.05 -17.67 -2.62
N GLU A 117 3.06 -17.78 -3.47
CA GLU A 117 4.12 -18.81 -3.38
C GLU A 117 4.92 -18.69 -2.06
N ALA A 118 5.15 -17.45 -1.59
CA ALA A 118 5.81 -17.18 -0.31
C ALA A 118 4.90 -17.43 0.92
N GLY A 119 3.64 -17.84 0.73
CA GLY A 119 2.68 -18.07 1.81
C GLY A 119 2.20 -16.79 2.51
N LEU A 120 2.30 -15.65 1.82
CA LEU A 120 1.89 -14.32 2.34
C LEU A 120 0.46 -13.93 1.95
N VAL A 121 -0.27 -14.84 1.31
CA VAL A 121 -1.65 -14.63 0.86
C VAL A 121 -2.58 -15.63 1.54
N SER A 122 -3.65 -15.12 2.15
CA SER A 122 -4.83 -15.92 2.54
C SER A 122 -6.13 -15.31 2.04
N SER A 123 -6.14 -14.05 1.64
CA SER A 123 -7.39 -13.36 1.37
C SER A 123 -7.29 -12.37 0.21
N ILE A 124 -8.39 -12.27 -0.53
CA ILE A 124 -8.63 -11.14 -1.44
C ILE A 124 -9.21 -10.00 -0.61
N CYS A 125 -8.56 -8.83 -0.69
CA CYS A 125 -8.98 -7.59 -0.06
C CYS A 125 -9.75 -6.74 -1.06
N ILE A 126 -10.97 -6.34 -0.71
CA ILE A 126 -11.87 -5.59 -1.61
C ILE A 126 -12.29 -4.30 -0.93
N ARG A 127 -12.04 -3.17 -1.60
CA ARG A 127 -12.46 -1.84 -1.14
C ARG A 127 -13.07 -1.01 -2.27
N PRO A 128 -13.86 0.03 -1.97
CA PRO A 128 -14.30 0.99 -2.98
C PRO A 128 -13.12 1.60 -3.73
N PHE A 129 -13.23 1.67 -5.05
CA PHE A 129 -12.24 2.37 -5.85
C PHE A 129 -12.40 3.88 -5.70
N ARG A 130 -11.31 4.56 -5.40
CA ARG A 130 -11.22 6.02 -5.49
C ARG A 130 -9.97 6.40 -6.26
N ARG A 131 -10.11 7.34 -7.19
CA ARG A 131 -8.97 7.95 -7.86
C ARG A 131 -8.27 8.88 -6.88
N MET A 132 -7.13 8.43 -6.36
CA MET A 132 -6.29 9.19 -5.45
C MET A 132 -5.47 10.22 -6.23
N GLN A 133 -5.27 11.39 -5.62
CA GLN A 133 -4.40 12.43 -6.18
C GLN A 133 -2.97 12.18 -5.68
N PRO A 134 -1.99 11.97 -6.59
CA PRO A 134 -0.60 11.68 -6.19
C PRO A 134 0.01 12.70 -5.21
N ALA A 135 -0.39 13.97 -5.32
CA ALA A 135 0.08 15.04 -4.44
C ALA A 135 -0.41 14.94 -2.98
N ARG A 136 -1.15 13.89 -2.61
CA ARG A 136 -1.77 13.72 -1.30
C ARG A 136 -1.45 12.37 -0.67
N GLU A 137 -0.63 11.58 -1.34
CA GLU A 137 -0.15 10.29 -0.86
C GLU A 137 1.22 10.50 -0.21
N PHE A 138 1.37 10.01 1.01
CA PHE A 138 2.58 10.13 1.80
C PHE A 138 2.89 8.80 2.48
N ARG A 139 4.17 8.55 2.72
CA ARG A 139 4.64 7.49 3.61
C ARG A 139 5.09 8.12 4.92
N LEU A 140 4.54 7.67 6.03
CA LEU A 140 5.02 7.98 7.36
C LEU A 140 6.04 6.92 7.78
N PHE A 141 7.06 7.34 8.49
CA PHE A 141 8.05 6.48 9.12
C PHE A 141 7.85 6.60 10.61
N ILE A 142 7.40 5.52 11.24
CA ILE A 142 7.07 5.47 12.66
C ILE A 142 8.17 4.67 13.35
N LYS A 143 8.79 5.27 14.36
CA LYS A 143 9.83 4.64 15.17
C LYS A 143 9.53 4.86 16.64
N ASN A 144 9.63 3.80 17.44
CA ASN A 144 9.25 3.79 18.85
C ASN A 144 7.83 4.35 19.05
N SER A 145 6.90 3.97 18.16
CA SER A 145 5.49 4.40 18.13
C SER A 145 5.29 5.92 17.97
N LYS A 146 6.29 6.64 17.44
CA LYS A 146 6.23 8.08 17.16
C LYS A 146 6.58 8.37 15.71
N LEU A 147 6.02 9.46 15.17
CA LEU A 147 6.36 9.91 13.82
C LEU A 147 7.83 10.37 13.78
N ALA A 148 8.67 9.60 13.08
CA ALA A 148 10.10 9.86 12.90
C ALA A 148 10.42 10.48 11.53
N GLY A 149 9.47 10.44 10.58
CA GLY A 149 9.63 11.05 9.28
C GLY A 149 8.39 10.95 8.41
N MET A 150 8.30 11.79 7.38
CA MET A 150 7.23 11.74 6.39
C MET A 150 7.80 12.05 5.01
N SER A 151 7.42 11.28 4.01
CA SER A 151 7.85 11.46 2.62
C SER A 151 6.65 11.61 1.70
N GLN A 152 6.73 12.51 0.72
CA GLN A 152 5.92 12.42 -0.49
C GLN A 152 6.05 11.02 -1.10
N TYR A 153 4.92 10.38 -1.44
CA TYR A 153 4.93 9.04 -2.00
C TYR A 153 5.40 9.02 -3.46
N TRP A 154 4.81 9.89 -4.29
CA TRP A 154 5.07 9.91 -5.73
C TRP A 154 6.24 10.81 -6.10
N LEU A 155 7.42 10.26 -6.34
CA LEU A 155 8.66 11.03 -6.61
C LEU A 155 8.75 11.64 -8.02
N THR A 156 7.70 11.53 -8.83
CA THR A 156 7.71 11.89 -10.25
C THR A 156 7.87 13.38 -10.53
N ARG A 157 7.50 14.26 -9.58
CA ARG A 157 7.60 15.70 -9.74
C ARG A 157 7.45 16.46 -8.43
N HIS A 158 7.87 17.72 -8.46
CA HIS A 158 7.48 18.71 -7.48
C HIS A 158 5.99 19.06 -7.60
N PHE A 159 5.27 19.05 -6.47
CA PHE A 159 3.90 19.55 -6.41
C PHE A 159 3.86 20.94 -5.78
N ARG A 160 3.74 21.98 -6.61
CA ARG A 160 3.84 23.42 -6.23
C ARG A 160 3.00 23.86 -5.02
N ARG A 161 1.91 23.17 -4.71
CA ARG A 161 1.01 23.53 -3.58
C ARG A 161 1.37 22.85 -2.26
N LEU A 162 2.29 21.89 -2.25
CA LEU A 162 2.70 21.17 -1.05
C LEU A 162 3.50 22.02 -0.05
N PRO A 163 4.47 22.87 -0.45
CA PRO A 163 5.29 23.62 0.50
C PRO A 163 4.47 24.41 1.53
N ALA A 164 3.41 25.08 1.09
CA ALA A 164 2.53 25.87 1.95
C ALA A 164 1.61 25.04 2.89
N ARG A 165 1.72 23.71 2.86
CA ARG A 165 0.87 22.78 3.63
C ARG A 165 1.66 21.81 4.50
N LEU A 166 2.99 21.82 4.42
CA LEU A 166 3.84 20.79 5.03
C LEU A 166 3.67 20.74 6.55
N GLU A 167 3.62 21.89 7.21
CA GLU A 167 3.41 21.99 8.65
C GLU A 167 2.07 21.38 9.05
N HIS A 168 0.97 21.80 8.43
CA HIS A 168 -0.36 21.24 8.69
C HIS A 168 -0.43 19.72 8.44
N TYR A 169 0.19 19.22 7.36
CA TYR A 169 0.24 17.78 7.09
C TYR A 169 1.08 17.04 8.14
N TRP A 170 2.19 17.63 8.58
CA TRP A 170 3.04 17.04 9.61
C TRP A 170 2.30 16.94 10.95
N GLU A 171 1.64 18.01 11.38
CA GLU A 171 0.83 18.04 12.61
C GLU A 171 -0.30 17.02 12.55
N SER A 172 -1.04 16.99 11.43
CA SER A 172 -2.15 16.05 11.23
C SER A 172 -1.69 14.59 11.24
N ALA A 173 -0.55 14.30 10.59
CA ALA A 173 0.06 12.97 10.61
C ALA A 173 0.58 12.59 12.00
N SER A 174 1.18 13.54 12.74
CA SER A 174 1.66 13.33 14.10
C SER A 174 0.50 12.98 15.04
N ALA A 175 -0.60 13.75 14.97
CA ALA A 175 -1.80 13.51 15.76
C ALA A 175 -2.47 12.17 15.41
N LEU A 176 -2.46 11.77 14.13
CA LEU A 176 -2.91 10.43 13.73
C LEU A 176 -2.05 9.36 14.39
N VAL A 177 -0.72 9.44 14.26
CA VAL A 177 0.21 8.44 14.80
C VAL A 177 0.08 8.32 16.31
N GLU A 178 -0.01 9.44 17.03
CA GLU A 178 -0.22 9.43 18.49
C GLU A 178 -1.51 8.68 18.85
N ARG A 179 -2.62 8.98 18.15
CA ARG A 179 -3.92 8.35 18.40
C ARG A 179 -3.93 6.85 18.12
N ILE A 180 -3.26 6.39 17.05
CA ILE A 180 -3.28 4.97 16.65
C ILE A 180 -2.13 4.15 17.23
N SER A 181 -1.19 4.79 17.95
CA SER A 181 0.05 4.16 18.42
C SER A 181 -0.14 2.85 19.19
N GLY A 182 -1.19 2.76 20.01
CA GLY A 182 -1.53 1.56 20.78
C GLY A 182 -2.19 0.44 19.95
N ASP A 183 -2.71 0.78 18.77
CA ASP A 183 -3.38 -0.15 17.84
C ASP A 183 -2.42 -0.67 16.75
N LEU A 184 -1.27 -0.02 16.56
CA LEU A 184 -0.24 -0.47 15.62
C LEU A 184 0.32 -1.84 16.04
N PRO A 185 0.59 -2.74 15.07
CA PRO A 185 1.08 -4.08 15.37
C PRO A 185 2.49 -4.10 15.97
N VAL A 186 3.33 -3.12 15.61
CA VAL A 186 4.72 -2.99 16.04
C VAL A 186 5.08 -1.51 16.20
N PRO A 187 6.07 -1.17 17.05
CA PRO A 187 6.47 0.22 17.28
C PRO A 187 7.22 0.86 16.11
N ASP A 188 7.84 0.04 15.25
CA ASP A 188 8.68 0.48 14.14
C ASP A 188 8.08 -0.03 12.82
N LEU A 189 7.56 0.87 11.99
CA LEU A 189 6.97 0.54 10.69
C LEU A 189 6.89 1.75 9.76
N ALA A 190 6.63 1.47 8.48
CA ALA A 190 6.22 2.48 7.51
C ALA A 190 4.70 2.42 7.28
N LEU A 191 4.04 3.57 7.23
CA LEU A 191 2.58 3.69 7.08
C LEU A 191 2.27 4.55 5.86
N ASP A 192 1.66 3.96 4.84
CA ASP A 192 1.20 4.71 3.67
C ASP A 192 -0.18 5.32 3.95
N ILE A 193 -0.30 6.61 3.67
CA ILE A 193 -1.50 7.39 3.95
C ILE A 193 -1.94 8.24 2.76
N TYR A 194 -3.20 8.67 2.79
CA TYR A 194 -3.78 9.61 1.85
C TYR A 194 -4.54 10.72 2.57
N PHE A 195 -4.21 11.98 2.28
CA PHE A 195 -4.96 13.14 2.77
C PHE A 195 -6.21 13.40 1.93
N LYS A 196 -7.41 13.30 2.54
CA LYS A 196 -8.67 13.70 1.90
C LYS A 196 -8.74 15.22 1.71
N LYS A 197 -9.67 15.66 0.85
CA LYS A 197 -9.97 17.10 0.67
C LYS A 197 -10.50 17.76 1.94
N THR A 198 -11.14 16.97 2.80
CA THR A 198 -11.70 17.35 4.08
C THR A 198 -10.65 17.49 5.19
N GLY A 199 -9.40 17.08 4.96
CA GLY A 199 -8.33 17.07 5.97
C GLY A 199 -8.16 15.72 6.68
N GLU A 200 -9.19 14.88 6.67
CA GLU A 200 -9.12 13.50 7.19
C GLU A 200 -8.05 12.68 6.47
N ILE A 201 -7.36 11.82 7.23
CA ILE A 201 -6.33 10.92 6.70
C ILE A 201 -6.94 9.54 6.49
N LEU A 202 -6.64 8.91 5.35
CA LEU A 202 -6.89 7.50 5.13
C LEU A 202 -5.58 6.72 5.23
N ILE A 203 -5.55 5.69 6.07
CA ILE A 203 -4.51 4.66 6.08
C ILE A 203 -4.73 3.77 4.85
N ILE A 204 -3.67 3.56 4.08
CA ILE A 204 -3.66 2.81 2.84
C ILE A 204 -3.00 1.45 3.04
N ASP A 205 -1.83 1.44 3.68
CA ASP A 205 -1.02 0.24 3.82
C ASP A 205 -0.02 0.34 4.99
N LEU A 206 0.31 -0.79 5.60
CA LEU A 206 1.35 -0.91 6.63
C LEU A 206 2.49 -1.75 6.07
N ASN A 207 3.70 -1.26 6.24
CA ASN A 207 4.91 -1.83 5.66
C ASN A 207 5.98 -2.03 6.75
N PRO A 208 6.83 -3.07 6.63
CA PRO A 208 7.92 -3.28 7.57
C PRO A 208 8.88 -2.09 7.62
N TRP A 209 9.56 -1.95 8.75
CA TRP A 209 10.66 -1.01 8.89
C TRP A 209 11.91 -1.54 8.18
N GLY A 210 12.54 -0.74 7.33
CA GLY A 210 13.70 -1.17 6.55
C GLY A 210 13.35 -1.85 5.22
N GLU A 211 14.33 -2.49 4.61
CA GLU A 211 14.12 -3.28 3.40
C GLU A 211 13.10 -4.41 3.64
N PRO A 212 12.19 -4.69 2.69
CA PRO A 212 12.16 -4.22 1.30
C PRO A 212 11.41 -2.90 1.08
N THR A 213 10.97 -2.21 2.13
CA THR A 213 10.17 -0.99 2.00
C THR A 213 11.05 0.17 1.51
N ASP A 214 10.61 0.88 0.46
CA ASP A 214 11.35 2.02 -0.09
C ASP A 214 11.37 3.23 0.89
N PRO A 215 12.54 3.82 1.22
CA PRO A 215 12.65 5.01 2.07
C PRO A 215 12.25 6.32 1.36
N LEU A 216 11.95 6.28 0.06
CA LEU A 216 11.46 7.38 -0.76
C LEU A 216 12.37 8.62 -0.68
N MET A 217 11.84 9.79 -0.29
CA MET A 217 12.60 11.05 -0.22
C MET A 217 13.77 11.00 0.77
N TYR A 218 13.81 10.00 1.67
CA TYR A 218 14.94 9.82 2.58
C TYR A 218 16.12 9.07 1.95
N ASN A 219 15.95 8.51 0.74
CA ASN A 219 16.94 7.82 -0.11
C ASN A 219 17.56 6.55 0.47
N THR A 220 17.79 6.48 1.78
CA THR A 220 18.39 5.35 2.49
C THR A 220 17.75 5.17 3.86
N TRP A 221 17.72 3.92 4.33
CA TRP A 221 17.37 3.58 5.71
C TRP A 221 18.50 3.85 6.70
N GLU A 222 19.74 3.93 6.22
CA GLU A 222 20.95 4.21 7.00
C GLU A 222 21.02 5.69 7.40
N ARG A 223 20.15 6.09 8.31
CA ARG A 223 20.10 7.43 8.88
C ARG A 223 19.77 7.39 10.36
N ASP A 224 20.02 8.50 11.03
CA ASP A 224 19.54 8.69 12.38
C ASP A 224 18.04 9.02 12.37
N TRP A 225 17.24 8.05 12.80
CA TRP A 225 15.79 8.17 12.97
C TRP A 225 15.39 8.60 14.39
N SER A 226 16.35 8.91 15.27
CA SER A 226 16.09 9.46 16.61
C SER A 226 15.95 10.98 16.62
N ALA A 227 16.51 11.66 15.61
CA ALA A 227 16.34 13.09 15.40
C ALA A 227 14.89 13.43 15.00
N PRO A 228 14.37 14.63 15.33
CA PRO A 228 13.06 15.06 14.86
C PRO A 228 12.97 14.97 13.32
N GLY A 229 12.03 14.18 12.84
CA GLY A 229 11.73 14.10 11.42
C GLY A 229 11.12 15.39 10.88
N ARG A 230 10.99 15.45 9.55
CA ARG A 230 10.22 16.47 8.84
C ARG A 230 9.49 15.85 7.65
N CYS A 231 8.55 16.57 7.06
CA CYS A 231 8.00 16.17 5.78
C CYS A 231 8.99 16.49 4.64
N GLU A 232 9.48 15.47 3.96
CA GLU A 232 10.30 15.61 2.75
C GLU A 232 9.44 15.50 1.50
N ILE A 233 9.65 16.43 0.56
CA ILE A 233 8.96 16.46 -0.73
C ILE A 233 9.96 16.67 -1.86
N VAL A 234 9.59 16.30 -3.08
CA VAL A 234 10.44 16.53 -4.26
C VAL A 234 10.70 18.04 -4.39
N PRO A 235 11.96 18.50 -4.46
CA PRO A 235 12.27 19.92 -4.54
C PRO A 235 11.81 20.52 -5.88
N PRO A 236 11.57 21.85 -5.95
CA PRO A 236 11.25 22.50 -7.21
C PRO A 236 12.37 22.26 -8.24
N PRO A 237 12.02 22.13 -9.54
CA PRO A 237 13.03 22.01 -10.58
C PRO A 237 13.94 23.24 -10.56
N HIS A 238 15.24 23.00 -10.69
CA HIS A 238 16.23 24.06 -10.76
C HIS A 238 16.07 24.74 -12.13
N GLN A 239 15.87 26.05 -12.15
CA GLN A 239 15.96 26.81 -13.40
C GLN A 239 17.44 26.97 -13.74
N VAL A 240 17.91 26.29 -14.78
CA VAL A 240 19.21 26.58 -15.36
C VAL A 240 19.01 27.79 -16.28
N SER A 241 19.46 28.96 -15.84
CA SER A 241 19.56 30.15 -16.67
C SER A 241 21.01 30.31 -17.16
N GLY A 242 21.20 30.32 -18.48
CA GLY A 242 22.46 30.60 -19.16
C GLY A 242 22.24 30.58 -20.67
N ASP A 243 23.10 31.23 -21.44
CA ASP A 243 23.05 31.19 -22.92
C ASP A 243 23.27 29.75 -23.37
N VAL A 244 22.17 29.08 -23.78
CA VAL A 244 22.23 27.77 -24.39
C VAL A 244 22.66 27.99 -25.84
N ASP A 245 23.97 27.94 -26.08
CA ASP A 245 24.55 28.01 -27.43
C ASP A 245 24.24 26.67 -28.16
N VAL A 246 23.02 26.54 -28.70
CA VAL A 246 22.63 25.38 -29.49
C VAL A 246 23.25 25.52 -30.87
N ARG A 247 24.35 24.82 -31.12
CA ARG A 247 24.94 24.69 -32.46
C ARG A 247 24.32 23.50 -33.17
N PHE A 248 23.74 23.76 -34.34
CA PHE A 248 23.23 22.76 -35.28
C PHE A 248 24.35 22.24 -36.18
#